data_AF-A0A0N4T412-F1
#
_entry.id   AF-A0A0N4T412-F1
#
_cell.length_a   1.000
_cell.length_b   1.000
_cell.length_c   1.000
_cell.angle_alpha   90.00
_cell.angle_beta   90.00
_cell.angle_gamma   90.00
#
_symmetry.space_group_name_H-M   'P 1'
#
loop_
_entity.id
_entity.type
_entity.pdbx_description
1 polymer ?
#
loop_
_entity_poly.entity_id
_entity_poly.type
_entity_poly.pdbx_seq_one_letter_code
_entity_poly.pdbx_strand_id
1 'polypeptide(L)'
;MALNASSAYFVTVTAHGAMLVMALSDMNEYVMATLPLTDWTESEYIDVETSLTIAISLGIACCAIEVILLAFQLHTFTKAIFSMCLHLLATIFLLKFIVDSHPVDHFWIAFGIFSVPALLIACLNLCMDFRLKEHC
;
A
#
# COMPACT_ATOMS: atom_id res chain seq x y z
N MET A 1 25.05 -7.94 -1.54
CA MET A 1 24.35 -6.90 -0.74
C MET A 1 23.02 -6.48 -1.38
N ALA A 2 22.98 -6.12 -2.67
CA ALA A 2 21.74 -5.76 -3.36
C ALA A 2 20.68 -6.88 -3.43
N LEU A 3 21.11 -8.14 -3.65
CA LEU A 3 20.20 -9.31 -3.65
C LEU A 3 19.48 -9.48 -2.30
N ASN A 4 20.21 -9.37 -1.19
CA ASN A 4 19.65 -9.49 0.16
C ASN A 4 18.66 -8.36 0.48
N ALA A 5 18.92 -7.14 0.01
CA ALA A 5 17.99 -6.02 0.18
C ALA A 5 16.72 -6.21 -0.66
N SER A 6 16.84 -6.76 -1.87
CA SER A 6 15.70 -7.04 -2.74
C SER A 6 14.82 -8.16 -2.19
N SER A 7 15.41 -9.24 -1.65
CA SER A 7 14.63 -10.29 -0.98
C SER A 7 13.91 -9.78 0.27
N ALA A 8 14.58 -8.92 1.05
CA ALA A 8 13.94 -8.31 2.21
C ALA A 8 12.79 -7.39 1.80
N TYR A 9 12.96 -6.60 0.74
CA TYR A 9 11.92 -5.77 0.17
C TYR A 9 10.72 -6.58 -0.33
N PHE A 10 10.95 -7.68 -1.07
CA PHE A 10 9.89 -8.61 -1.49
C PHE A 10 9.06 -9.11 -0.30
N VAL A 11 9.72 -9.52 0.79
CA VAL A 11 9.02 -9.97 2.00
C VAL A 11 8.23 -8.83 2.64
N THR A 12 8.80 -7.63 2.73
CA THR A 12 8.12 -6.47 3.31
C THR A 12 6.88 -6.05 2.52
N VAL A 13 6.95 -5.96 1.18
CA VAL A 13 5.78 -5.60 0.35
C VAL A 13 4.71 -6.69 0.39
N THR A 14 5.11 -7.96 0.43
CA THR A 14 4.16 -9.08 0.55
C THR A 14 3.48 -9.08 1.93
N ALA A 15 4.21 -8.79 3.00
CA ALA A 15 3.64 -8.65 4.35
C ALA A 15 2.65 -7.48 4.42
N HIS A 16 2.98 -6.34 3.81
CA HIS A 16 2.07 -5.20 3.70
C HIS A 16 0.79 -5.58 2.93
N GLY A 17 0.93 -6.26 1.79
CA GLY A 17 -0.19 -6.79 1.02
C GLY A 17 -1.08 -7.77 1.82
N ALA A 18 -0.47 -8.65 2.62
CA ALA A 18 -1.23 -9.56 3.48
C ALA A 18 -2.03 -8.80 4.56
N MET A 19 -1.46 -7.76 5.16
CA MET A 19 -2.16 -6.89 6.11
C MET A 19 -3.33 -6.16 5.46
N LEU A 20 -3.19 -5.70 4.22
CA LEU A 20 -4.28 -5.09 3.45
C LEU A 20 -5.44 -6.08 3.20
N VAL A 21 -5.12 -7.34 2.91
CA VAL A 21 -6.13 -8.40 2.79
C VAL A 21 -6.82 -8.65 4.13
N MET A 22 -6.09 -8.62 5.26
CA MET A 22 -6.72 -8.77 6.57
C MET A 22 -7.69 -7.63 6.88
N ALA A 23 -7.37 -6.39 6.50
CA ALA A 23 -8.26 -5.24 6.66
C ALA A 23 -9.60 -5.37 5.93
N LEU A 24 -9.74 -6.28 4.95
CA LEU A 24 -11.03 -6.57 4.33
C LEU A 24 -11.98 -7.37 5.23
N SER A 25 -11.44 -8.14 6.18
CA SER A 25 -12.25 -9.05 7.01
C SER A 25 -13.15 -8.30 8.00
N ASP A 26 -12.66 -7.19 8.55
CA ASP A 26 -13.31 -6.42 9.61
C ASP A 26 -13.76 -5.03 9.14
N MET A 27 -14.00 -4.90 7.83
CA MET A 27 -14.26 -3.62 7.17
C MET A 27 -15.41 -2.80 7.81
N ASN A 28 -16.43 -3.50 8.33
CA ASN A 28 -17.58 -2.87 8.95
C ASN A 28 -17.20 -1.97 10.15
N GLU A 29 -16.19 -2.34 10.95
CA GLU A 29 -15.78 -1.54 12.11
C GLU A 29 -15.22 -0.18 11.67
N TYR A 30 -14.46 -0.17 10.58
CA TYR A 30 -13.82 1.02 10.03
C TYR A 30 -14.83 1.94 9.33
N VAL A 31 -15.82 1.35 8.65
CA VAL A 31 -16.93 2.09 8.04
C VAL A 31 -17.74 2.79 9.12
N MET A 32 -18.14 2.06 10.17
CA MET A 32 -18.92 2.62 11.28
C MET A 32 -18.15 3.70 12.05
N ALA A 33 -16.82 3.57 12.19
CA ALA A 33 -15.98 4.60 12.81
C ALA A 33 -15.89 5.91 12.00
N THR A 34 -16.24 5.88 10.72
CA THR A 34 -16.24 7.06 9.83
C THR A 34 -17.59 7.79 9.84
N LEU A 35 -18.67 7.06 10.11
CA LEU A 35 -20.02 7.62 10.07
C LEU A 35 -20.31 8.51 11.29
N PRO A 36 -21.26 9.46 11.17
CA PRO A 36 -21.80 10.18 12.31
C PRO A 36 -22.34 9.25 13.39
N LEU A 37 -22.23 9.63 14.66
CA LEU A 37 -22.67 8.81 15.80
C LEU A 37 -24.19 8.51 15.76
N THR A 38 -24.99 9.40 15.19
CA THR A 38 -26.43 9.24 15.01
C THR A 38 -26.84 9.70 13.61
N ASP A 39 -28.00 9.22 13.14
CA ASP A 39 -28.70 9.71 11.95
C ASP A 39 -27.97 9.52 10.61
N TRP A 40 -27.06 8.54 10.52
CA TRP A 40 -26.49 8.12 9.25
C TRP A 40 -27.52 7.36 8.40
N THR A 41 -27.39 7.50 7.09
CA THR A 41 -28.24 6.86 6.09
C THR A 41 -27.55 5.64 5.49
N GLU A 42 -28.34 4.69 4.98
CA GLU A 42 -27.82 3.51 4.29
C GLU A 42 -26.94 3.89 3.09
N SER A 43 -27.28 4.98 2.38
CA SER A 43 -26.44 5.51 1.30
C SER A 43 -25.07 5.95 1.77
N GLU A 44 -24.96 6.63 2.92
CA GLU A 44 -23.66 7.07 3.45
C GLU A 44 -22.81 5.87 3.88
N TYR A 45 -23.44 4.83 4.45
CA TYR A 45 -22.74 3.58 4.75
C TYR A 45 -22.13 2.96 3.50
N ILE A 46 -22.93 2.81 2.43
CA ILE A 46 -22.49 2.22 1.16
C ILE A 46 -21.38 3.06 0.53
N ASP A 47 -21.47 4.39 0.59
CA ASP A 47 -20.46 5.28 0.03
C ASP A 47 -19.10 5.13 0.75
N VAL A 48 -19.12 5.08 2.09
CA VAL A 48 -17.91 4.88 2.91
C VAL A 48 -17.32 3.48 2.72
N GLU A 49 -18.18 2.45 2.72
CA GLU A 49 -17.79 1.06 2.45
C GLU A 49 -17.12 0.93 1.07
N THR A 50 -17.72 1.54 0.06
CA THR A 50 -17.20 1.56 -1.31
C THR A 50 -15.86 2.29 -1.36
N SER A 51 -15.73 3.44 -0.70
CA SER A 51 -14.49 4.20 -0.61
C SER A 51 -13.35 3.37 -0.01
N LEU A 52 -13.60 2.69 1.11
CA LEU A 52 -12.61 1.83 1.77
C LEU A 52 -12.24 0.62 0.91
N THR A 53 -13.24 -0.01 0.28
CA THR A 53 -13.02 -1.13 -0.65
C THR A 53 -12.11 -0.73 -1.81
N ILE A 54 -12.36 0.44 -2.41
CA ILE A 54 -11.54 0.99 -3.49
C ILE A 54 -10.11 1.25 -3.00
N ALA A 55 -9.96 1.88 -1.83
CA ALA A 55 -8.65 2.22 -1.28
C ALA A 55 -7.80 0.96 -1.01
N ILE A 56 -8.38 -0.06 -0.37
CA ILE A 56 -7.70 -1.33 -0.10
C ILE A 56 -7.38 -2.05 -1.41
N SER A 57 -8.32 -2.08 -2.37
CA SER A 57 -8.10 -2.70 -3.68
C SER A 57 -6.94 -2.05 -4.43
N LEU A 58 -6.85 -0.72 -4.40
CA LEU A 58 -5.71 0.01 -4.96
C LEU A 58 -4.41 -0.33 -4.24
N GLY A 59 -4.41 -0.41 -2.91
CA GLY A 59 -3.26 -0.83 -2.11
C GLY A 59 -2.73 -2.21 -2.51
N ILE A 60 -3.63 -3.20 -2.62
CA ILE A 60 -3.29 -4.57 -3.05
C ILE A 60 -2.74 -4.55 -4.49
N ALA A 61 -3.39 -3.82 -5.40
CA ALA A 61 -2.92 -3.71 -6.78
C ALA A 61 -1.52 -3.08 -6.86
N CYS A 62 -1.24 -2.03 -6.07
CA CYS A 62 0.09 -1.43 -5.98
C CYS A 62 1.14 -2.45 -5.51
N CYS A 63 0.85 -3.20 -4.44
CA CYS A 63 1.75 -4.25 -3.95
C CYS A 63 2.01 -5.33 -5.03
N ALA A 64 0.97 -5.78 -5.74
CA ALA A 64 1.11 -6.76 -6.79
C ALA A 64 1.97 -6.24 -7.96
N ILE A 65 1.76 -4.99 -8.38
CA ILE A 65 2.57 -4.34 -9.41
C ILE A 65 4.02 -4.25 -8.95
N GLU A 66 4.30 -3.79 -7.73
CA GLU A 66 5.66 -3.71 -7.19
C GLU A 66 6.36 -5.07 -7.17
N VAL A 67 5.66 -6.13 -6.75
CA VAL A 67 6.20 -7.51 -6.78
C VAL A 67 6.54 -7.95 -8.20
N ILE A 68 5.64 -7.69 -9.16
CA ILE A 68 5.88 -8.02 -10.58
C ILE A 68 7.09 -7.24 -11.11
N LEU A 69 7.19 -5.94 -10.81
CA LEU A 69 8.31 -5.10 -11.24
C LEU A 69 9.63 -5.58 -10.63
N LEU A 70 9.64 -5.97 -9.36
CA LEU A 70 10.82 -6.50 -8.69
C LEU A 70 11.31 -7.83 -9.31
N ALA A 71 10.42 -8.62 -9.91
CA ALA A 71 10.78 -9.84 -10.64
C ALA A 71 11.50 -9.54 -11.96
N PHE A 72 11.21 -8.41 -12.61
CA PHE A 72 11.87 -8.00 -13.85
C PHE A 72 13.14 -7.18 -13.62
N GLN A 73 13.21 -6.40 -12.53
CA GLN A 73 14.31 -5.49 -12.28
C GLN A 73 14.62 -5.38 -10.78
N LEU A 74 15.85 -5.69 -10.41
CA LEU A 74 16.32 -5.51 -9.04
C LEU A 74 16.55 -4.02 -8.75
N HIS A 75 16.06 -3.57 -7.60
CA HIS A 75 16.32 -2.22 -7.12
C HIS A 75 17.79 -2.08 -6.67
N THR A 76 18.34 -0.87 -6.82
CA THR A 76 19.60 -0.53 -6.14
C THR A 76 19.40 -0.60 -4.62
N PHE A 77 20.48 -0.87 -3.89
CA PHE A 77 20.42 -1.05 -2.43
C PHE A 77 19.67 0.10 -1.73
N THR A 78 19.98 1.35 -2.06
CA THR A 78 19.33 2.53 -1.46
C THR A 78 17.83 2.60 -1.75
N LYS A 79 17.41 2.35 -3.00
CA LYS A 79 15.99 2.35 -3.39
C LYS A 79 15.22 1.22 -2.69
N ALA A 80 15.83 0.05 -2.58
CA ALA A 80 15.24 -1.09 -1.87
C ALA A 80 15.00 -0.77 -0.39
N ILE A 81 16.02 -0.26 0.32
CA ILE A 81 15.90 0.10 1.74
C ILE A 81 14.86 1.22 1.95
N PHE A 82 14.86 2.25 1.10
CA PHE A 82 13.87 3.33 1.22
C PHE A 82 12.43 2.81 1.02
N SER A 83 12.20 1.98 0.00
CA SER A 83 10.89 1.38 -0.27
C SER A 83 10.46 0.44 0.86
N MET A 84 11.40 -0.32 1.44
CA MET A 84 11.13 -1.11 2.65
C MET A 84 10.68 -0.25 3.83
N CYS A 85 11.36 0.87 4.09
CA CYS A 85 10.96 1.78 5.16
C CYS A 85 9.54 2.33 4.94
N LEU A 86 9.18 2.68 3.71
CA LEU A 86 7.82 3.12 3.37
C LEU A 86 6.79 2.04 3.67
N HIS A 87 6.99 0.80 3.20
CA HIS A 87 6.05 -0.30 3.45
C HIS A 87 6.01 -0.74 4.92
N LEU A 88 7.13 -0.64 5.64
CA LEU A 88 7.16 -0.87 7.08
C LEU A 88 6.30 0.15 7.82
N LEU A 89 6.47 1.45 7.51
CA LEU A 89 5.66 2.52 8.10
C LEU A 89 4.19 2.36 7.72
N ALA A 90 3.89 2.10 6.44
CA ALA A 90 2.53 1.83 5.96
C ALA A 90 1.89 0.67 6.74
N THR A 91 2.65 -0.39 7.00
CA THR A 91 2.20 -1.56 7.76
C THR A 91 1.94 -1.23 9.23
N ILE A 92 2.78 -0.41 9.87
CA ILE A 92 2.56 0.06 11.24
C ILE A 92 1.30 0.93 11.32
N PHE A 93 1.10 1.85 10.38
CA PHE A 93 -0.11 2.68 10.34
C PHE A 93 -1.36 1.86 10.03
N LEU A 94 -1.26 0.87 9.16
CA LEU A 94 -2.36 -0.05 8.86
C LEU A 94 -2.71 -0.93 10.06
N LEU A 95 -1.71 -1.44 10.78
CA LEU A 95 -1.94 -2.17 12.02
C LEU A 95 -2.65 -1.28 13.05
N LYS A 96 -2.22 -0.02 13.20
CA LYS A 96 -2.90 0.94 14.06
C LYS A 96 -4.33 1.22 13.59
N PHE A 97 -4.53 1.38 12.29
CA PHE A 97 -5.86 1.56 11.68
C PHE A 97 -6.81 0.41 12.03
N ILE A 98 -6.32 -0.83 11.92
CA ILE A 98 -7.08 -2.04 12.25
C ILE A 98 -7.40 -2.11 13.76
N VAL A 99 -6.39 -1.93 14.62
CA VAL A 99 -6.55 -2.11 16.07
C VAL A 99 -7.42 -1.02 16.70
N ASP A 100 -7.26 0.24 16.27
CA ASP A 100 -7.97 1.38 16.84
C ASP A 100 -9.27 1.72 16.07
N SER A 101 -9.62 0.94 15.03
CA SER A 101 -10.77 1.19 14.15
C SER A 101 -10.83 2.63 13.66
N HIS A 102 -9.78 3.08 12.97
CA HIS A 102 -9.71 4.47 12.50
C HIS A 102 -10.66 4.75 11.32
N PRO A 103 -11.09 6.02 11.14
CA PRO A 103 -11.91 6.40 10.01
C PRO A 103 -11.18 6.25 8.67
N VAL A 104 -11.93 6.03 7.60
CA VAL A 104 -11.44 5.71 6.24
C VAL A 104 -10.47 6.76 5.68
N ASP A 105 -10.64 8.04 6.02
CA ASP A 105 -9.74 9.10 5.57
C ASP A 105 -8.28 8.88 6.02
N HIS A 106 -8.08 8.31 7.21
CA HIS A 106 -6.72 7.98 7.70
C HIS A 106 -6.06 6.92 6.83
N PHE A 107 -6.83 5.98 6.29
CA PHE A 107 -6.33 4.98 5.34
C PHE A 107 -5.86 5.66 4.05
N TRP A 108 -6.67 6.55 3.48
CA TRP A 108 -6.31 7.29 2.26
C TRP A 108 -5.03 8.12 2.44
N ILE A 109 -4.85 8.75 3.60
CA ILE A 109 -3.64 9.49 3.94
C ILE A 109 -2.43 8.55 3.99
N ALA A 110 -2.54 7.42 4.71
CA ALA A 110 -1.45 6.46 4.80
C ALA A 110 -1.08 5.87 3.42
N PHE A 111 -2.07 5.49 2.63
CA PHE A 111 -1.88 4.99 1.26
C PHE A 111 -1.16 6.03 0.38
N GLY A 112 -1.62 7.29 0.39
CA GLY A 112 -1.03 8.35 -0.41
C GLY A 112 0.39 8.73 -0.01
N ILE A 113 0.72 8.67 1.29
CA ILE A 113 2.05 9.05 1.79
C ILE A 113 3.07 7.91 1.67
N PHE A 114 2.66 6.65 1.85
CA PHE A 114 3.60 5.54 1.93
C PHE A 114 3.56 4.62 0.71
N SER A 115 2.37 4.21 0.25
CA SER A 115 2.24 3.23 -0.83
C SER A 115 2.44 3.86 -2.21
N VAL A 116 1.89 5.05 -2.45
CA VAL A 116 2.04 5.75 -3.75
C VAL A 116 3.51 6.08 -4.06
N PRO A 117 4.32 6.64 -3.13
CA PRO A 117 5.73 6.90 -3.42
C PRO A 117 6.55 5.63 -3.64
N ALA A 118 6.26 4.53 -2.94
CA ALA A 118 6.93 3.25 -3.16
C ALA A 118 6.69 2.73 -4.59
N LEU A 119 5.43 2.73 -5.05
CA LEU A 119 5.08 2.36 -6.42
C LEU A 119 5.75 3.27 -7.46
N LEU A 120 5.75 4.59 -7.23
CA LEU A 120 6.40 5.54 -8.15
C LEU A 120 7.89 5.26 -8.29
N ILE A 121 8.59 4.90 -7.21
CA ILE A 121 9.99 4.53 -7.25
C ILE A 121 10.20 3.27 -8.11
N ALA A 122 9.36 2.25 -7.95
CA ALA A 122 9.43 1.02 -8.75
C ALA A 122 9.20 1.31 -10.24
N CYS A 123 8.16 2.08 -10.58
CA CYS A 123 7.86 2.47 -11.95
C CYS A 123 8.96 3.32 -12.59
N LEU A 124 9.50 4.31 -11.88
CA LEU A 124 10.59 5.14 -12.38
C LEU A 124 11.87 4.34 -12.58
N ASN A 125 12.13 3.34 -11.73
CA ASN A 125 13.28 2.46 -11.89
C ASN A 125 13.22 1.71 -13.24
N LEU A 126 12.03 1.22 -13.62
CA LEU A 126 11.80 0.54 -14.89
C LEU A 126 11.97 1.49 -16.08
N CYS A 127 11.36 2.68 -16.02
CA CYS A 127 11.46 3.67 -17.10
C CYS A 127 12.91 4.10 -17.38
N MET A 128 13.73 4.26 -16.34
CA MET A 128 15.12 4.64 -16.49
C MET A 128 15.98 3.52 -17.10
N ASP A 129 15.71 2.26 -16.76
CA ASP A 129 16.43 1.12 -17.35
C ASP A 129 16.10 0.94 -18.83
N PHE A 130 14.83 1.10 -19.23
CA PHE A 130 14.47 1.08 -20.66
C PHE A 130 15.14 2.21 -21.44
N ARG A 131 15.17 3.43 -20.88
CA ARG A 131 15.87 4.58 -21.49
C ARG A 131 17.35 4.30 -21.71
N LEU A 132 18.04 3.71 -20.73
CA LEU A 132 19.46 3.36 -20.85
C LEU A 132 19.70 2.32 -21.93
N LYS A 133 18.82 1.31 -22.04
CA LYS A 133 18.93 0.25 -23.06
C LYS A 133 18.71 0.76 -24.49
N GLU A 134 17.95 1.83 -24.68
CA GLU A 134 17.71 2.45 -25.99
C GLU A 134 18.89 3.30 -26.50
N HIS A 135 19.77 3.76 -25.59
CA HIS A 135 20.92 4.61 -25.92
C HIS A 135 22.26 3.87 -25.98
N CYS A 136 22.28 2.54 -25.78
CA CYS A 136 23.46 1.67 -25.92
C CYS A 136 23.33 0.79 -27.16
#